data_AF-A0A7C2E7V1-F1
#
_entry.id   AF-A0A7C2E7V1-F1
#
_cell.length_a   1.000
_cell.length_b   1.000
_cell.length_c   1.000
_cell.angle_alpha   90.00
_cell.angle_beta   90.00
_cell.angle_gamma   90.00
#
_symmetry.space_group_name_H-M   'P 1'
#
loop_
_entity.id
_entity.type
_entity.pdbx_description
1 polymer ?
#
loop_
_entity_poly.entity_id
_entity_poly.type
_entity_poly.pdbx_seq_one_letter_code
_entity_poly.pdbx_strand_id
1 'polypeptide(L)'
;MLWLLFLLAQASGAQDEVAVGERIFAKSCAIGYCHGSGGAAGRAPRIQGRSFTPEYLLKVTREGIPGTAMPGWQGRLSEEEIRAVVAYMLSISASGRAAVVASGSSTTPAPVVVTPPDAKAGRELFFDAVRGTRCGTCHALEDRGVPVGPNLAASPPRSVGAIRNPPLGEVRTARLAGGDEFPALL
;
A
#
# COMPACT_ATOMS: atom_id res chain seq x y z
N MET A 1 -34.49 17.92 -19.75
CA MET A 1 -33.20 18.61 -19.63
C MET A 1 -32.71 18.83 -18.20
N LEU A 2 -33.56 18.93 -17.15
CA LEU A 2 -33.09 19.05 -15.75
C LEU A 2 -32.40 17.80 -15.18
N TRP A 3 -32.75 16.59 -15.65
CA TRP A 3 -32.16 15.34 -15.16
C TRP A 3 -30.70 15.14 -15.59
N LEU A 4 -30.32 15.62 -16.78
CA LEU A 4 -28.93 15.60 -17.27
C LEU A 4 -28.03 16.57 -16.49
N LEU A 5 -28.56 17.71 -16.04
CA LEU A 5 -27.82 18.68 -15.23
C LEU A 5 -27.55 18.17 -13.81
N PHE A 6 -28.50 17.44 -13.21
CA PHE A 6 -28.30 16.82 -11.89
C PHE A 6 -27.24 15.71 -11.92
N LEU A 7 -27.22 14.87 -12.96
CA LEU A 7 -26.21 13.81 -13.10
C LEU A 7 -24.78 14.35 -13.28
N LEU A 8 -24.60 15.45 -14.02
CA LEU A 8 -23.29 16.08 -14.22
C LEU A 8 -22.74 16.75 -12.94
N ALA A 9 -23.62 17.35 -12.13
CA ALA A 9 -23.22 17.99 -10.87
C ALA A 9 -22.73 16.96 -9.82
N GLN A 10 -23.40 15.81 -9.69
CA GLN A 10 -23.02 14.76 -8.75
C GLN A 10 -21.67 14.11 -9.10
N ALA A 11 -21.41 13.90 -10.38
CA ALA A 11 -20.13 13.34 -10.85
C ALA A 11 -18.97 14.29 -10.57
N SER A 12 -19.16 15.60 -10.75
CA SER A 12 -18.14 16.62 -10.50
C SER A 12 -17.78 16.71 -9.02
N GLY A 13 -18.79 16.72 -8.12
CA GLY A 13 -18.56 16.75 -6.67
C GLY A 13 -17.83 15.51 -6.14
N ALA A 14 -18.10 14.32 -6.69
CA ALA A 14 -17.40 13.10 -6.31
C ALA A 14 -15.93 13.09 -6.77
N GLN A 15 -15.64 13.63 -7.96
CA GLN A 15 -14.25 13.77 -8.44
C GLN A 15 -13.47 14.79 -7.59
N ASP A 16 -14.11 15.89 -7.20
CA ASP A 16 -13.51 16.90 -6.33
C ASP A 16 -13.19 16.32 -4.94
N GLU A 17 -14.10 15.52 -4.37
CA GLU A 17 -13.89 14.82 -3.09
C GLU A 17 -12.72 13.83 -3.15
N VAL A 18 -12.63 13.03 -4.22
CA VAL A 18 -11.50 12.11 -4.44
C VAL A 18 -10.18 12.87 -4.57
N ALA A 19 -10.16 13.99 -5.30
CA ALA A 19 -8.95 14.81 -5.44
C ALA A 19 -8.51 15.47 -4.12
N VAL A 20 -9.46 15.89 -3.28
CA VAL A 20 -9.18 16.34 -1.90
C VAL A 20 -8.58 15.19 -1.09
N GLY A 21 -9.21 14.01 -1.17
CA GLY A 21 -8.75 12.80 -0.49
C GLY A 21 -7.34 12.39 -0.88
N GLU A 22 -7.01 12.45 -2.17
CA GLU A 22 -5.66 12.14 -2.67
C GLU A 22 -4.60 13.06 -2.04
N ARG A 23 -4.87 14.37 -1.96
CA ARG A 23 -3.94 15.34 -1.36
C ARG A 23 -3.75 15.08 0.13
N ILE A 24 -4.81 14.73 0.85
CA ILE A 24 -4.74 14.36 2.27
C ILE A 24 -3.94 13.07 2.42
N PHE A 25 -4.22 12.07 1.58
CA PHE A 25 -3.53 10.80 1.59
C PHE A 25 -2.01 10.98 1.40
N ALA A 26 -1.60 11.77 0.42
CA ALA A 26 -0.20 12.05 0.14
C ALA A 26 0.53 12.70 1.33
N LYS A 27 -0.14 13.63 2.03
CA LYS A 27 0.44 14.39 3.15
C LYS A 27 0.41 13.64 4.49
N SER A 28 -0.56 12.77 4.69
CA SER A 28 -0.84 12.19 6.01
C SER A 28 -0.67 10.67 6.06
N CYS A 29 -1.08 9.96 5.00
CA CYS A 29 -1.12 8.50 4.99
C CYS A 29 0.09 7.87 4.29
N ALA A 30 0.66 8.58 3.30
CA ALA A 30 1.88 8.18 2.60
C ALA A 30 3.16 8.72 3.26
N ILE A 31 3.03 9.63 4.24
CA ILE A 31 4.17 10.27 4.90
C ILE A 31 5.05 9.24 5.62
N GLY A 32 6.37 9.43 5.60
CA GLY A 32 7.33 8.52 6.24
C GLY A 32 7.35 7.11 5.65
N TYR A 33 6.88 6.94 4.41
CA TYR A 33 6.76 5.65 3.72
C TYR A 33 5.80 4.67 4.40
N CYS A 34 4.67 5.14 4.96
CA CYS A 34 3.64 4.25 5.51
C CYS A 34 2.90 3.48 4.39
N HIS A 35 1.83 4.03 3.82
CA HIS A 35 1.03 3.32 2.80
C HIS A 35 1.53 3.51 1.36
N GLY A 36 2.76 3.99 1.15
CA GLY A 36 3.32 4.25 -0.18
C GLY A 36 2.59 5.35 -0.96
N SER A 37 3.23 5.86 -2.02
CA SER A 37 2.56 6.77 -2.94
C SER A 37 1.38 6.07 -3.62
N GLY A 38 0.25 6.75 -3.80
CA GLY A 38 -0.91 6.17 -4.48
C GLY A 38 -1.58 5.00 -3.74
N GLY A 39 -1.25 4.77 -2.46
CA GLY A 39 -1.67 3.59 -1.71
C GLY A 39 -0.98 2.29 -2.14
N ALA A 40 0.18 2.40 -2.80
CA ALA A 40 1.06 1.27 -3.07
C ALA A 40 1.56 0.59 -1.77
N ALA A 41 2.55 -0.29 -1.85
CA ALA A 41 3.16 -0.81 -0.62
C ALA A 41 4.16 0.22 -0.06
N GLY A 42 4.17 0.38 1.25
CA GLY A 42 5.26 0.99 2.01
C GLY A 42 5.46 0.18 3.29
N ARG A 43 5.96 0.77 4.38
CA ARG A 43 6.03 0.10 5.69
C ARG A 43 4.67 -0.45 6.13
N ALA A 44 3.60 0.29 5.84
CA ALA A 44 2.23 -0.14 6.03
C ALA A 44 1.72 -0.92 4.80
N PRO A 45 0.70 -1.78 4.97
CA PRO A 45 0.18 -2.58 3.87
C PRO A 45 -0.31 -1.73 2.69
N ARG A 46 -0.18 -2.30 1.49
CA ARG A 46 -0.80 -1.80 0.27
C ARG A 46 -2.31 -1.63 0.47
N ILE A 47 -2.84 -0.52 -0.02
CA ILE A 47 -4.28 -0.23 -0.12
C ILE A 47 -4.75 -0.45 -1.56
N GLN A 48 -3.95 -0.04 -2.53
CA GLN A 48 -4.22 -0.15 -3.95
C GLN A 48 -4.57 -1.58 -4.36
N GLY A 49 -5.67 -1.75 -5.09
CA GLY A 49 -6.10 -3.04 -5.64
C GLY A 49 -6.61 -4.04 -4.61
N ARG A 50 -6.76 -3.66 -3.34
CA ARG A 50 -7.43 -4.50 -2.32
C ARG A 50 -8.91 -4.15 -2.21
N SER A 51 -9.72 -5.09 -1.73
CA SER A 51 -11.14 -4.84 -1.47
C SER A 51 -11.33 -4.43 -0.02
N PHE A 52 -11.95 -3.27 0.19
CA PHE A 52 -12.37 -2.80 1.51
C PHE A 52 -13.83 -2.34 1.46
N THR A 53 -14.50 -2.36 2.60
CA THR A 53 -15.80 -1.69 2.75
C THR A 53 -15.58 -0.24 3.19
N PRO A 54 -16.46 0.69 2.80
CA PRO A 54 -16.41 2.08 3.26
C PRO A 54 -16.41 2.20 4.79
N GLU A 55 -17.23 1.40 5.47
CA GLU A 55 -17.39 1.42 6.93
C GLU A 55 -16.10 1.00 7.64
N TYR A 56 -15.42 -0.01 7.08
CA TYR A 56 -14.13 -0.46 7.60
C TYR A 56 -13.08 0.63 7.47
N LEU A 57 -12.97 1.27 6.30
CA LEU A 57 -12.00 2.34 6.07
C LEU A 57 -12.30 3.56 6.93
N LEU A 58 -13.56 3.96 7.08
CA LEU A 58 -13.96 5.04 7.98
C LEU A 58 -13.55 4.75 9.42
N LYS A 59 -13.85 3.56 9.92
CA LYS A 59 -13.50 3.17 11.29
C LYS A 59 -11.99 3.18 11.51
N VAL A 60 -11.24 2.48 10.66
CA VAL A 60 -9.78 2.37 10.79
C VAL A 60 -9.10 3.73 10.61
N THR A 61 -9.60 4.60 9.74
CA THR A 61 -9.07 5.95 9.56
C THR A 61 -9.33 6.82 10.79
N ARG A 62 -10.53 6.75 11.38
CA ARG A 62 -10.87 7.51 12.59
C ARG A 62 -10.06 7.04 13.80
N GLU A 63 -10.10 5.75 14.06
CA GLU A 63 -9.67 5.16 15.34
C GLU A 63 -8.22 4.65 15.29
N GLY A 64 -7.66 4.43 14.10
CA GLY A 64 -6.39 3.73 13.93
C GLY A 64 -6.53 2.23 14.19
N ILE A 65 -5.40 1.55 14.38
CA ILE A 65 -5.38 0.13 14.76
C ILE A 65 -4.58 -0.03 16.06
N PRO A 66 -5.25 -0.32 17.20
CA PRO A 66 -4.59 -0.52 18.49
C PRO A 66 -3.47 -1.57 18.41
N GLY A 67 -2.35 -1.29 19.08
CA GLY A 67 -1.18 -2.17 19.08
C GLY A 67 -0.35 -2.13 17.79
N THR A 68 -0.62 -1.21 16.87
CA THR A 68 0.17 -1.01 15.64
C THR A 68 0.67 0.43 15.52
N ALA A 69 1.46 0.70 14.47
CA ALA A 69 1.90 2.05 14.15
C ALA A 69 0.85 2.89 13.38
N MET A 70 -0.32 2.34 13.05
CA MET A 70 -1.38 3.07 12.34
C MET A 70 -2.17 3.95 13.32
N PRO A 71 -2.00 5.29 13.27
CA PRO A 71 -2.65 6.19 14.20
C PRO A 71 -4.14 6.38 13.85
N GLY A 72 -4.93 6.79 14.85
CA GLY A 72 -6.23 7.38 14.59
C GLY A 72 -6.09 8.83 14.12
N TRP A 73 -6.92 9.21 13.14
CA TRP A 73 -6.92 10.55 12.55
C TRP A 73 -8.07 11.43 13.06
N GLN A 74 -8.98 10.89 13.87
CA GLN A 74 -10.00 11.69 14.54
C GLN A 74 -9.36 12.80 15.38
N GLY A 75 -9.90 14.02 15.27
CA GLY A 75 -9.36 15.21 15.94
C GLY A 75 -8.10 15.80 15.28
N ARG A 76 -7.53 15.16 14.26
CA ARG A 76 -6.48 15.72 13.40
C ARG A 76 -6.99 16.08 12.01
N LEU A 77 -7.93 15.29 11.51
CA LEU A 77 -8.70 15.54 10.30
C LEU A 77 -10.16 15.79 10.69
N SER A 78 -10.85 16.66 9.96
CA SER A 78 -12.29 16.83 10.06
C SER A 78 -13.03 15.59 9.54
N GLU A 79 -14.32 15.47 9.86
CA GLU A 79 -15.14 14.37 9.35
C GLU A 79 -15.28 14.40 7.82
N GLU A 80 -15.32 15.59 7.23
CA GLU A 80 -15.30 15.80 5.77
C GLU A 80 -13.98 15.34 5.16
N GLU A 81 -12.85 15.67 5.79
CA GLU A 81 -11.51 15.26 5.34
C GLU A 81 -11.32 13.74 5.45
N ILE A 82 -11.85 13.13 6.52
CA ILE A 82 -11.86 11.67 6.70
C ILE A 82 -12.70 11.00 5.61
N ARG A 83 -13.88 11.53 5.27
CA ARG A 83 -14.70 11.00 4.17
C ARG A 83 -13.98 11.14 2.83
N ALA A 84 -13.37 12.29 2.56
CA ALA A 84 -12.64 12.53 1.32
C ALA A 84 -11.45 11.55 1.15
N VAL A 85 -10.63 11.35 2.20
CA VAL A 85 -9.50 10.41 2.11
C VAL A 85 -9.97 8.96 1.96
N VAL A 86 -11.11 8.58 2.57
CA VAL A 86 -11.72 7.26 2.37
C VAL A 86 -12.27 7.11 0.95
N ALA A 87 -12.90 8.14 0.38
CA ALA A 87 -13.36 8.13 -1.00
C ALA A 87 -12.18 7.91 -1.96
N TYR A 88 -11.05 8.58 -1.73
CA TYR A 88 -9.81 8.31 -2.46
C TYR A 88 -9.33 6.86 -2.29
N MET A 89 -9.23 6.35 -1.06
CA MET A 89 -8.82 4.96 -0.81
C MET A 89 -9.72 3.94 -1.52
N LEU A 90 -11.03 4.18 -1.56
CA LEU A 90 -11.98 3.34 -2.29
C LEU A 90 -11.73 3.40 -3.81
N SER A 91 -11.40 4.57 -4.36
CA SER A 91 -11.13 4.74 -5.79
C SER A 91 -9.91 3.94 -6.28
N ILE A 92 -8.88 3.80 -5.44
CA ILE A 92 -7.66 3.02 -5.73
C ILE A 92 -7.76 1.55 -5.29
N SER A 93 -8.79 1.22 -4.52
CA SER A 93 -9.11 -0.15 -4.09
C SER A 93 -9.77 -0.93 -5.23
N ALA A 94 -9.71 -2.26 -5.19
CA ALA A 94 -10.47 -3.10 -6.12
C ALA A 94 -11.98 -2.82 -6.04
N SER A 95 -12.46 -2.36 -4.88
CA SER A 95 -13.83 -1.88 -4.67
C SER A 95 -14.21 -0.67 -5.57
N GLY A 96 -13.26 0.18 -5.96
CA GLY A 96 -13.49 1.36 -6.82
C GLY A 96 -13.66 1.05 -8.31
N ARG A 97 -13.13 -0.10 -8.77
CA ARG A 97 -13.36 -0.61 -10.13
C ARG A 97 -14.59 -1.51 -10.22
N ALA A 98 -15.19 -1.87 -9.09
CA ALA A 98 -16.24 -2.89 -8.96
C ALA A 98 -17.67 -2.33 -8.86
N ALA A 99 -17.89 -1.03 -9.14
CA ALA A 99 -19.25 -0.48 -9.20
C ALA A 99 -20.05 -0.92 -10.45
N VAL A 100 -19.46 -1.70 -11.38
CA VAL A 100 -20.15 -2.18 -12.60
C VAL A 100 -20.23 -3.70 -12.77
N VAL A 101 -19.62 -4.52 -11.90
CA VAL A 101 -19.88 -5.97 -11.92
C VAL A 101 -19.81 -6.53 -10.49
N ALA A 102 -20.95 -7.02 -10.06
CA ALA A 102 -21.16 -7.60 -8.75
C ALA A 102 -20.30 -8.86 -8.50
N SER A 103 -19.92 -8.99 -7.24
CA SER A 103 -19.75 -10.23 -6.48
C SER A 103 -18.71 -11.24 -6.96
N GLY A 104 -17.61 -11.31 -6.20
CA GLY A 104 -16.60 -12.36 -6.31
C GLY A 104 -15.52 -12.18 -5.27
N SER A 105 -15.88 -12.21 -3.99
CA SER A 105 -14.88 -12.35 -2.91
C SER A 105 -14.30 -13.75 -2.98
N SER A 106 -13.21 -13.92 -3.74
CA SER A 106 -12.39 -15.12 -3.70
C SER A 106 -11.56 -15.10 -2.41
N THR A 107 -12.20 -15.49 -1.31
CA THR A 107 -11.50 -15.98 -0.12
C THR A 107 -11.04 -17.41 -0.44
N THR A 108 -9.98 -17.55 -1.24
CA THR A 108 -9.15 -18.74 -1.13
C THR A 108 -8.30 -18.54 0.13
N PRO A 109 -8.42 -19.39 1.16
CA PRO A 109 -7.50 -19.33 2.28
C PRO A 109 -6.09 -19.45 1.71
N ALA A 110 -5.26 -18.42 1.92
CA ALA A 110 -3.84 -18.55 1.66
C ALA A 110 -3.36 -19.79 2.43
N PRO A 111 -2.55 -20.68 1.82
CA PRO A 111 -2.06 -21.86 2.50
C PRO A 111 -1.44 -21.45 3.83
N VAL A 112 -1.91 -22.08 4.91
CA VAL A 112 -1.38 -21.83 6.26
C VAL A 112 0.03 -22.41 6.29
N VAL A 113 1.01 -21.59 5.94
CA VAL A 113 2.42 -21.93 6.14
C VAL A 113 2.63 -21.92 7.65
N VAL A 114 2.91 -23.09 8.23
CA VAL A 114 3.34 -23.20 9.63
C VAL A 114 4.72 -22.53 9.71
N THR A 115 4.72 -21.28 10.15
CA THR A 115 5.94 -20.50 10.30
C THR A 115 6.66 -20.96 11.58
N PRO A 116 7.96 -21.32 11.52
CA PRO A 116 8.76 -21.55 12.72
C PRO A 116 8.67 -20.35 13.67
N PRO A 117 8.82 -20.51 14.99
CA PRO A 117 8.79 -19.40 15.95
C PRO A 117 9.70 -18.23 15.55
N ASP A 118 10.86 -18.54 14.97
CA ASP A 118 11.85 -17.57 14.49
C ASP A 118 11.35 -16.69 13.34
N ALA A 119 10.37 -17.15 12.56
CA ALA A 119 9.82 -16.39 11.43
C ALA A 119 9.02 -15.17 11.89
N LYS A 120 8.36 -15.23 13.06
CA LYS A 120 7.69 -14.05 13.65
C LYS A 120 8.72 -12.99 14.04
N ALA A 121 9.78 -13.41 14.73
CA ALA A 121 10.89 -12.52 15.11
C ALA A 121 11.59 -11.94 13.86
N GLY A 122 11.82 -12.76 12.84
CA GLY A 122 12.35 -12.32 11.55
C GLY A 122 11.47 -11.29 10.85
N ARG A 123 10.14 -11.49 10.84
CA ARG A 123 9.17 -10.53 10.27
C ARG A 123 9.15 -9.22 11.04
N GLU A 124 9.28 -9.24 12.37
CA GLU A 124 9.39 -8.02 13.18
C GLU A 124 10.67 -7.25 12.85
N LEU A 125 11.81 -7.93 12.77
CA LEU A 125 13.09 -7.32 12.37
C LEU A 125 13.03 -6.77 10.94
N PHE A 126 12.36 -7.46 10.02
CA PHE A 126 12.23 -7.04 8.63
C PHE A 126 11.55 -5.67 8.49
N PHE A 127 10.55 -5.38 9.33
CA PHE A 127 9.76 -4.14 9.31
C PHE A 127 10.09 -3.19 10.49
N ASP A 128 11.16 -3.46 11.24
CA ASP A 128 11.60 -2.62 12.34
C ASP A 128 12.05 -1.26 11.80
N ALA A 129 11.42 -0.19 12.27
CA ALA A 129 11.72 1.16 11.84
C ALA A 129 12.71 1.90 12.75
N VAL A 130 13.10 1.28 13.86
CA VAL A 130 13.95 1.89 14.89
C VAL A 130 15.35 1.29 14.83
N ARG A 131 15.48 -0.02 14.57
CA ARG A 131 16.79 -0.70 14.47
C ARG A 131 17.46 -0.55 13.09
N GLY A 132 18.75 -0.87 13.03
CA GLY A 132 19.61 -0.63 11.85
C GLY A 132 19.38 -1.57 10.65
N THR A 133 18.79 -2.75 10.84
CA THR A 133 18.44 -3.67 9.74
C THR A 133 17.07 -3.33 9.16
N ARG A 134 17.08 -2.52 8.11
CA ARG A 134 15.89 -1.92 7.50
C ARG A 134 15.48 -2.61 6.19
N CYS A 135 15.33 -3.93 6.22
CA CYS A 135 15.05 -4.70 4.99
C CYS A 135 13.76 -4.19 4.30
N GLY A 136 12.71 -3.95 5.09
CA GLY A 136 11.42 -3.42 4.62
C GLY A 136 11.44 -1.98 4.09
N THR A 137 12.54 -1.25 4.26
CA THR A 137 12.72 0.09 3.66
C THR A 137 13.11 0.02 2.19
N CYS A 138 13.66 -1.10 1.73
CA CYS A 138 14.00 -1.31 0.32
C CYS A 138 13.29 -2.50 -0.31
N HIS A 139 12.93 -3.52 0.47
CA HIS A 139 12.27 -4.72 -0.04
C HIS A 139 10.83 -4.82 0.45
N ALA A 140 9.95 -5.24 -0.45
CA ALA A 140 8.64 -5.73 -0.05
C ALA A 140 8.71 -7.19 0.41
N LEU A 141 7.85 -7.55 1.36
CA LEU A 141 7.48 -8.91 1.69
C LEU A 141 5.94 -8.96 1.61
N GLU A 142 5.43 -9.67 0.61
CA GLU A 142 4.00 -9.74 0.29
C GLU A 142 3.43 -8.34 -0.04
N ASP A 143 2.52 -7.82 0.77
CA ASP A 143 1.82 -6.55 0.58
C ASP A 143 2.41 -5.38 1.40
N ARG A 144 3.55 -5.61 2.07
CA ARG A 144 4.22 -4.63 2.94
C ARG A 144 5.69 -4.47 2.56
N GLY A 145 6.26 -3.32 2.90
CA GLY A 145 7.61 -2.87 2.54
C GLY A 145 7.63 -1.95 1.33
N VAL A 146 8.70 -1.15 1.20
CA VAL A 146 8.88 -0.24 0.05
C VAL A 146 9.46 -1.05 -1.12
N PRO A 147 8.88 -0.99 -2.33
CA PRO A 147 9.32 -1.80 -3.46
C PRO A 147 10.47 -1.14 -4.24
N VAL A 148 11.62 -0.91 -3.59
CA VAL A 148 12.84 -0.44 -4.28
C VAL A 148 13.56 -1.62 -4.92
N GLY A 149 13.75 -2.69 -4.15
CA GLY A 149 14.23 -3.99 -4.58
C GLY A 149 13.09 -4.99 -4.78
N PRO A 150 13.41 -6.23 -5.23
CA PRO A 150 12.41 -7.25 -5.49
C PRO A 150 11.62 -7.61 -4.23
N ASN A 151 10.37 -8.02 -4.44
CA ASN A 151 9.54 -8.57 -3.38
C ASN A 151 10.06 -9.96 -2.99
N LEU A 152 10.54 -10.10 -1.76
CA LEU A 152 11.22 -11.31 -1.31
C LEU A 152 10.26 -12.48 -1.04
N ALA A 153 8.95 -12.24 -1.00
CA ALA A 153 7.97 -13.34 -1.02
C ALA A 153 7.89 -13.99 -2.41
N ALA A 154 8.01 -13.21 -3.47
CA ALA A 154 7.99 -13.68 -4.86
C ALA A 154 9.37 -14.14 -5.36
N SER A 155 10.44 -13.60 -4.78
CA SER A 155 11.82 -13.93 -5.13
C SER A 155 12.67 -14.09 -3.86
N PRO A 156 12.46 -15.18 -3.10
CA PRO A 156 13.20 -15.40 -1.87
C PRO A 156 14.69 -15.68 -2.17
N PRO A 157 15.61 -15.19 -1.34
CA PRO A 157 17.03 -15.49 -1.49
C PRO A 157 17.28 -16.99 -1.30
N ARG A 158 18.19 -17.55 -2.11
CA ARG A 158 18.50 -18.99 -2.11
C ARG A 158 19.17 -19.48 -0.81
N SER A 159 19.86 -18.60 -0.09
CA SER A 159 20.52 -18.89 1.18
C SER A 159 20.86 -17.61 1.95
N VAL A 160 21.20 -17.73 3.24
CA VAL A 160 21.74 -16.60 4.04
C VAL A 160 23.05 -16.06 3.46
N GLY A 161 23.89 -16.94 2.89
CA GLY A 161 25.10 -16.55 2.20
C GLY A 161 24.83 -15.65 0.98
N ALA A 162 23.79 -15.96 0.21
CA ALA A 162 23.37 -15.16 -0.94
C ALA A 162 22.82 -13.77 -0.54
N ILE A 163 22.31 -13.61 0.69
CA ILE A 163 21.92 -12.30 1.22
C ILE A 163 23.16 -11.45 1.54
N ARG A 164 24.20 -12.05 2.12
CA ARG A 164 25.43 -11.36 2.51
C ARG A 164 26.31 -11.02 1.31
N ASN A 165 26.34 -11.91 0.33
CA ASN A 165 27.09 -11.79 -0.91
C ASN A 165 26.13 -11.96 -2.08
N PRO A 166 25.34 -10.94 -2.41
CA PRO A 166 24.48 -11.01 -3.59
C PRO A 166 25.37 -11.21 -4.83
N PRO A 167 24.95 -12.01 -5.82
CA PRO A 167 25.69 -12.17 -7.06
C PRO A 167 25.59 -10.88 -7.88
N LEU A 168 26.37 -9.87 -7.50
CA LEU A 168 26.45 -8.57 -8.19
C LEU A 168 26.96 -8.71 -9.63
N GLY A 169 27.52 -9.88 -9.99
CA GLY A 169 27.97 -10.19 -11.35
C GLY A 169 26.84 -10.21 -12.39
N GLU A 170 25.58 -10.26 -11.97
CA GLU A 170 24.38 -10.18 -12.82
C GLU A 170 23.80 -8.75 -12.90
N VAL A 171 24.36 -7.79 -12.15
CA VAL A 171 23.94 -6.39 -12.26
C VAL A 171 24.52 -5.79 -13.54
N ARG A 172 23.65 -5.21 -14.36
CA ARG A 172 23.96 -4.50 -15.60
C ARG A 172 23.27 -3.14 -15.56
N THR A 173 23.81 -2.15 -16.28
CA THR A 173 23.11 -0.87 -16.44
C THR A 173 21.93 -1.07 -17.39
N ALA A 174 20.72 -0.96 -16.88
CA ALA A 174 19.51 -0.89 -17.69
C ALA A 174 19.25 0.57 -18.09
N ARG A 175 18.87 0.77 -19.35
CA ARG A 175 18.48 2.07 -19.88
C ARG A 175 16.99 2.05 -20.17
N LEU A 176 16.24 2.97 -19.57
CA LEU A 176 14.81 3.15 -19.84
C LEU A 176 14.61 3.81 -21.21
N ALA A 177 13.42 3.65 -21.78
CA ALA A 177 13.03 4.30 -23.03
C ALA A 177 13.16 5.85 -22.97
N GLY A 178 13.09 6.44 -21.78
CA GLY A 178 13.30 7.87 -21.55
C GLY A 178 14.76 8.31 -21.43
N GLY A 179 15.73 7.39 -21.50
CA GLY A 179 17.16 7.68 -21.44
C GLY A 179 17.80 7.54 -20.05
N ASP A 180 17.01 7.42 -18.98
CA ASP A 180 17.51 7.19 -17.63
C ASP A 180 18.23 5.84 -17.50
N GLU A 181 19.33 5.83 -16.75
CA GLU A 181 20.14 4.64 -16.49
C GLU A 181 20.11 4.26 -15.01
N PHE A 182 20.00 2.97 -14.72
CA PHE A 182 20.08 2.45 -13.35
C PHE A 182 20.63 1.02 -13.33
N PRO A 183 21.29 0.61 -12.22
CA PRO A 183 21.71 -0.78 -12.06
C PRO A 183 20.48 -1.68 -11.92
N ALA A 184 20.36 -2.67 -12.80
CA ALA A 184 19.31 -3.68 -12.79
C ALA A 184 19.91 -5.09 -12.81
N LEU A 185 19.20 -6.05 -12.24
CA LEU A 185 19.47 -7.47 -12.47
C LEU A 185 18.86 -7.84 -13.83
N LEU A 186 19.69 -8.25 -14.79
CA LEU A 186 19.29 -8.66 -16.14
C LEU A 186 19.66 -10.11 -16.42
#